data_AF-A0AAP8GF69-F1
#
_entry.id   AF-A0AAP8GF69-F1
#
_cell.length_a   1.000
_cell.length_b   1.000
_cell.length_c   1.000
_cell.angle_alpha   90.00
_cell.angle_beta   90.00
_cell.angle_gamma   90.00
#
_symmetry.space_group_name_H-M   'P 1'
#
loop_
_entity.id
_entity.type
_entity.pdbx_description
1 polymer ?
#
loop_
_entity_poly.entity_id
_entity_poly.type
_entity_poly.pdbx_seq_one_letter_code
_entity_poly.pdbx_strand_id
1 'polypeptide(L)'
;RGRLNVLTHVLEKPYEMMISEFMHTDPMKFLPEDGSLQFTAGWTGDVKYHLGGIKTTDSYGTMQRIALANNPSHLEIVAPVVEGRTRAAQDDTQRAGAPTTDHHKA
;
A
#
# COMPACT_ATOMS: atom_id res chain seq x y z
N ARG A 1 14.33 -5.22 -1.29
CA ARG A 1 14.54 -6.53 -1.97
C ARG A 1 13.35 -7.44 -1.62
N GLY A 2 12.89 -8.34 -2.50
CA GLY A 2 11.75 -9.21 -2.19
C GLY A 2 10.35 -8.57 -2.30
N ARG A 3 10.24 -7.41 -2.95
CA ARG A 3 8.97 -6.64 -2.98
C ARG A 3 7.80 -7.41 -3.58
N LEU A 4 8.03 -8.15 -4.67
CA LEU A 4 6.95 -8.93 -5.30
C LEU A 4 6.43 -10.03 -4.36
N ASN A 5 7.32 -10.64 -3.58
CA ASN A 5 6.93 -11.62 -2.57
C ASN A 5 6.02 -10.96 -1.51
N VAL A 6 6.39 -9.77 -1.00
CA VAL A 6 5.57 -9.02 -0.04
C VAL A 6 4.21 -8.64 -0.65
N LEU A 7 4.18 -8.17 -1.89
CA LEU A 7 2.92 -7.83 -2.57
C LEU A 7 1.98 -9.03 -2.66
N THR A 8 2.50 -10.20 -3.03
CA THR A 8 1.66 -11.40 -3.25
C THR A 8 1.31 -12.11 -1.95
N HIS A 9 2.24 -12.27 -1.01
CA HIS A 9 2.00 -13.09 0.19
C HIS A 9 1.58 -12.31 1.43
N VAL A 10 1.80 -10.99 1.47
CA VAL A 10 1.37 -10.14 2.61
C VAL A 10 0.15 -9.31 2.22
N LEU A 11 0.23 -8.63 1.07
CA LEU A 11 -0.90 -7.84 0.55
C LEU A 11 -1.91 -8.67 -0.24
N GLU A 12 -1.64 -9.96 -0.46
CA GLU A 12 -2.53 -10.87 -1.21
C GLU A 12 -2.86 -10.37 -2.62
N LYS A 13 -1.90 -9.67 -3.25
CA LYS A 13 -1.99 -9.32 -4.66
C LYS A 13 -2.15 -10.61 -5.49
N PRO A 14 -3.24 -10.78 -6.25
CA PRO A 14 -3.48 -12.00 -7.03
C PRO A 14 -2.31 -12.32 -7.97
N TYR A 15 -2.01 -13.61 -8.13
CA TYR A 15 -0.92 -14.04 -9.00
C TYR A 15 -1.19 -13.66 -10.46
N GLU A 16 -2.45 -13.71 -10.89
CA GLU A 16 -2.91 -13.29 -12.21
C GLU A 16 -2.61 -11.80 -12.43
N MET A 17 -2.86 -10.97 -11.42
CA MET A 17 -2.48 -9.55 -11.43
C MET A 17 -0.95 -9.37 -11.50
N MET A 18 -0.18 -10.20 -10.81
CA MET A 18 1.28 -10.10 -10.84
C MET A 18 1.86 -10.55 -12.19
N ILE A 19 1.39 -11.68 -12.72
CA ILE A 19 1.85 -12.29 -13.96
C ILE A 19 1.45 -11.41 -15.16
N SER A 20 0.26 -10.80 -15.16
CA SER A 20 -0.16 -9.86 -16.22
C SER A 20 0.81 -8.68 -16.38
N GLU A 21 1.39 -8.16 -15.29
CA GLU A 21 2.43 -7.13 -15.37
C GLU A 21 3.72 -7.64 -16.04
N PHE A 22 4.02 -8.94 -16.01
CA PHE A 22 5.12 -9.55 -16.79
C PHE A 22 4.74 -9.79 -18.24
N MET A 23 3.48 -10.06 -18.51
CA MET A 23 2.95 -10.25 -19.86
C MET A 23 2.62 -8.93 -20.57
N HIS A 24 2.80 -7.79 -19.90
CA HIS A 24 2.42 -6.47 -20.39
C HIS A 24 0.93 -6.37 -20.75
N THR A 25 0.09 -7.09 -20.01
CA THR A 25 -1.37 -7.00 -20.09
C THR A 25 -1.92 -6.18 -18.93
N ASP A 26 -3.18 -5.77 -19.02
CA ASP A 26 -3.82 -4.96 -17.99
C ASP A 26 -4.02 -5.75 -16.68
N PRO A 27 -3.31 -5.38 -15.59
CA PRO A 27 -3.40 -6.09 -14.32
C PRO A 27 -4.69 -5.77 -13.56
N MET A 28 -5.33 -4.63 -13.84
CA MET A 28 -6.50 -4.17 -13.08
C MET A 28 -7.73 -5.06 -13.29
N LYS A 29 -7.74 -5.86 -14.36
CA LYS A 29 -8.74 -6.92 -14.60
C LYS A 29 -8.84 -7.96 -13.50
N PHE A 30 -7.77 -8.11 -12.72
CA PHE A 30 -7.66 -9.09 -11.65
C PHE A 30 -7.70 -8.42 -10.27
N LEU A 31 -8.08 -7.15 -10.17
CA LEU A 31 -8.25 -6.48 -8.88
C LEU A 31 -9.49 -7.05 -8.18
N PRO A 32 -9.40 -7.46 -6.90
CA PRO A 32 -10.56 -7.92 -6.15
C PRO A 32 -11.66 -6.85 -6.07
N GLU A 33 -12.90 -7.22 -6.38
CA GLU A 33 -14.06 -6.31 -6.35
C GLU A 33 -14.60 -6.06 -4.93
N ASP A 34 -14.19 -6.88 -3.97
CA ASP A 34 -14.60 -6.79 -2.55
C ASP A 34 -13.90 -5.65 -1.79
N GLY A 35 -12.98 -4.93 -2.42
CA GLY A 35 -12.22 -3.84 -1.82
C GLY A 35 -11.17 -4.29 -0.80
N SER A 36 -10.91 -5.60 -0.68
CA SER A 36 -9.88 -6.17 0.18
C SER A 36 -8.47 -5.67 -0.18
N LEU A 37 -8.26 -5.35 -1.46
CA LEU A 37 -7.03 -4.78 -2.00
C LEU A 37 -7.33 -3.49 -2.76
N GLN A 38 -6.66 -2.41 -2.36
CA GLN A 38 -6.60 -1.17 -3.12
C GLN A 38 -5.21 -1.04 -3.73
N PHE A 39 -5.18 -0.83 -5.04
CA PHE A 39 -3.96 -0.77 -5.82
C PHE A 39 -4.04 0.42 -6.79
N THR A 40 -2.92 1.12 -6.99
CA THR A 40 -2.86 2.22 -7.94
C THR A 40 -1.62 2.07 -8.82
N ALA A 41 -1.82 2.13 -10.14
CA ALA A 41 -0.72 2.18 -11.10
C ALA A 41 -0.13 3.61 -11.22
N GLY A 42 -0.75 4.62 -10.59
CA GLY A 42 -0.47 6.03 -10.88
C GLY A 42 -0.93 6.43 -12.29
N TRP A 43 -0.77 7.71 -12.64
CA TRP A 43 -1.21 8.23 -13.93
C TRP A 43 -0.27 7.81 -15.08
N THR A 44 1.04 7.90 -14.86
CA THR A 44 2.08 7.58 -15.86
C THR A 44 2.56 6.14 -15.80
N GLY A 45 2.14 5.37 -14.79
CA GLY A 45 2.74 4.07 -14.49
C GLY A 45 4.09 4.17 -13.77
N ASP A 46 4.54 3.03 -13.25
CA ASP A 46 5.90 2.77 -12.77
C ASP A 46 6.20 1.27 -12.94
N VAL A 47 7.45 0.84 -12.76
CA VAL A 47 7.79 -0.59 -12.77
C VAL A 47 7.14 -1.30 -11.59
N LYS A 48 6.74 -2.55 -11.79
CA LYS A 48 6.12 -3.43 -10.77
C LYS A 48 6.83 -3.46 -9.41
N TYR A 49 8.14 -3.24 -9.40
CA TYR A 49 8.98 -3.22 -8.21
C TYR A 49 8.95 -1.89 -7.43
N HIS A 50 8.21 -0.90 -7.89
CA HIS A 50 7.97 0.37 -7.20
C HIS A 50 6.53 0.51 -6.70
N LEU A 51 5.62 -0.33 -7.22
CA LEU A 51 4.19 -0.26 -6.91
C LEU A 51 3.89 -0.78 -5.51
N GLY A 52 3.08 -0.04 -4.76
CA GLY A 52 2.56 -0.39 -3.45
C GLY A 52 1.08 -0.73 -3.50
N GLY A 53 0.45 -0.82 -2.34
CA GLY A 53 -0.96 -1.16 -2.22
C GLY A 53 -1.43 -1.08 -0.78
N ILE A 54 -2.74 -1.19 -0.58
CA ILE A 54 -3.36 -1.22 0.74
C ILE A 54 -4.24 -2.46 0.80
N LYS A 55 -3.99 -3.34 1.77
CA LYS A 55 -4.86 -4.46 2.10
C LYS A 55 -5.68 -4.13 3.34
N THR A 56 -6.97 -4.42 3.31
CA THR A 56 -7.83 -4.41 4.51
C THR A 56 -8.25 -5.85 4.81
N THR A 57 -8.06 -6.29 6.05
CA THR A 57 -8.32 -7.69 6.45
C THR A 57 -8.74 -7.78 7.91
N ASP A 58 -9.47 -8.83 8.28
CA ASP A 58 -9.93 -9.12 9.64
C ASP A 58 -9.35 -10.44 10.18
N SER A 59 -8.39 -11.06 9.48
CA SER A 59 -7.94 -12.44 9.71
C SER A 59 -7.38 -12.73 11.10
N TYR A 60 -7.11 -11.72 11.92
CA TYR A 60 -6.63 -11.86 13.29
C TYR A 60 -7.63 -11.36 14.35
N GLY A 61 -8.93 -11.32 14.02
CA GLY A 61 -10.00 -10.93 14.95
C GLY A 61 -10.06 -9.43 15.23
N THR A 62 -9.40 -8.62 14.40
CA THR A 62 -9.46 -7.15 14.43
C THR A 62 -9.30 -6.65 13.01
N MET A 63 -9.97 -5.57 12.64
CA MET A 63 -9.76 -4.95 11.33
C MET A 63 -8.36 -4.34 11.25
N GLN A 64 -7.53 -4.83 10.32
CA GLN A 64 -6.22 -4.27 10.02
C GLN A 64 -6.18 -3.66 8.63
N ARG A 65 -5.44 -2.55 8.51
CA ARG A 65 -5.10 -1.92 7.24
C ARG A 65 -3.59 -1.96 7.04
N ILE A 66 -3.13 -2.77 6.09
CA ILE A 66 -1.71 -2.95 5.78
C ILE A 66 -1.39 -2.12 4.54
N ALA A 67 -0.56 -1.09 4.68
CA ALA A 67 -0.17 -0.21 3.58
C ALA A 67 1.30 -0.37 3.21
N LEU A 68 1.57 -0.69 1.94
CA LEU A 68 2.91 -0.65 1.36
C LEU A 68 3.03 0.60 0.48
N ALA A 69 3.95 1.50 0.81
CA ALA A 69 4.15 2.73 0.05
C ALA A 69 4.82 2.46 -1.31
N ASN A 70 4.44 3.25 -2.32
CA ASN A 70 5.18 3.32 -3.58
C ASN A 70 6.55 3.97 -3.32
N ASN A 71 7.59 3.57 -4.05
CA ASN A 71 8.94 4.13 -3.89
C ASN A 71 9.71 4.16 -5.22
N PRO A 72 10.51 5.21 -5.50
CA PRO A 72 11.40 5.21 -6.65
C PRO A 72 12.62 4.32 -6.41
N SER A 73 13.49 4.20 -7.42
CA SER A 73 14.74 3.43 -7.31
C SER A 73 15.80 4.06 -6.40
N HIS A 74 15.67 5.34 -6.06
CA HIS A 74 16.57 6.03 -5.13
C HIS A 74 16.40 5.44 -3.72
N LEU A 75 17.37 4.64 -3.29
CA LEU A 75 17.28 3.87 -2.06
C LEU A 75 17.09 4.79 -0.84
N GLU A 76 16.35 4.29 0.14
CA GLU A 76 16.02 4.96 1.41
C GLU A 76 15.22 6.27 1.33
N ILE A 77 15.00 6.86 0.15
CA ILE A 77 14.25 8.12 0.01
C ILE A 77 12.79 8.01 0.48
N VAL A 78 12.25 6.79 0.51
CA VAL A 78 10.87 6.50 0.94
C VAL A 78 10.72 6.52 2.46
N ALA A 79 11.81 6.42 3.23
CA ALA A 79 11.75 6.35 4.69
C ALA A 79 11.00 7.54 5.33
N PRO A 80 11.37 8.82 5.08
CA PRO A 80 10.64 9.95 5.64
C PRO A 80 9.21 10.07 5.09
N VAL A 81 8.95 9.55 3.88
CA VAL A 81 7.60 9.54 3.29
C VAL A 81 6.68 8.59 4.06
N VAL A 82 7.17 7.40 4.42
CA VAL A 82 6.42 6.43 5.24
C VAL A 82 6.21 6.99 6.63
N GLU A 83 7.23 7.55 7.26
CA GLU A 83 7.13 8.17 8.59
C GLU A 83 6.07 9.28 8.62
N GLY A 84 6.11 10.19 7.64
CA GLY A 84 5.10 11.26 7.51
C GLY A 84 3.70 10.73 7.25
N ARG A 85 3.54 9.69 6.42
CA ARG A 85 2.23 9.05 6.18
C ARG A 85 1.68 8.38 7.44
N THR A 86 2.51 7.65 8.17
CA THR A 86 2.12 7.03 9.44
C THR A 86 1.74 8.09 10.46
N ARG A 87 2.54 9.17 10.58
CA ARG A 87 2.22 10.27 11.49
C ARG A 87 0.90 10.94 11.14
N ALA A 88 0.65 11.20 9.85
CA ALA A 88 -0.61 11.78 9.39
C ALA A 88 -1.81 10.87 9.65
N ALA A 89 -1.63 9.54 9.64
CA ALA A 89 -2.69 8.60 10.00
C ALA A 89 -3.00 8.61 11.51
N GLN A 90 -1.97 8.77 12.35
CA GLN A 90 -2.08 8.83 13.81
C GLN A 90 -2.64 10.16 14.32
N ASP A 91 -2.32 11.27 13.65
CA ASP A 91 -2.70 12.60 14.08
C ASP A 91 -4.19 12.91 13.84
N ASP A 92 -4.79 13.60 14.80
CA ASP A 92 -6.06 14.30 14.69
C ASP A 92 -5.81 15.81 14.63
N THR A 93 -6.21 16.40 13.50
CA THR A 93 -6.06 17.83 13.19
C THR A 93 -7.41 18.55 13.07
N GLN A 94 -8.50 17.98 13.61
CA GLN A 94 -9.84 18.60 13.51
C GLN A 94 -10.00 19.88 14.33
N ARG A 95 -9.07 20.16 15.25
CA ARG A 95 -9.10 21.36 16.11
C ARG A 95 -7.85 22.20 15.86
N ALA A 96 -7.98 23.52 16.01
CA ALA A 96 -6.85 24.44 15.93
C ALA A 96 -5.85 24.19 17.07
N GLY A 97 -4.55 24.31 16.77
CA GLY A 97 -3.47 24.07 17.72
C GLY A 97 -2.61 22.87 17.32
N ALA A 98 -1.88 22.31 18.29
CA ALA A 98 -1.06 21.13 18.07
C ALA A 98 -1.94 19.88 17.82
N PRO A 99 -1.54 18.98 16.91
CA PRO A 99 -2.28 17.75 16.66
C PRO A 99 -2.27 16.84 17.89
N THR A 100 -3.35 16.10 18.09
CA THR A 100 -3.38 15.00 19.06
C THR A 100 -3.01 13.71 18.35
N THR A 101 -2.00 12.99 18.85
CA THR A 101 -1.52 11.75 18.22
C THR A 101 -2.11 10.53 18.92
N ASP A 102 -2.77 9.65 18.15
CA ASP A 102 -3.21 8.33 18.61
C ASP A 102 -2.42 7.22 17.91
N HIS A 103 -1.58 6.52 18.66
CA HIS A 103 -0.74 5.45 18.13
C HIS A 103 -1.50 4.15 17.83
N HIS A 104 -2.76 4.02 18.23
CA HIS A 104 -3.61 2.85 17.93
C HIS A 104 -4.45 3.02 16.66
N LYS A 105 -4.42 4.19 16.03
CA LYS A 105 -5.23 4.54 14.85
C LYS A 105 -4.62 4.09 13.52
N ALA A 106 -3.28 3.93 13.47
CA ALA A 106 -2.53 3.65 12.25
C ALA A 106 -2.10 2.19 12.16
#